data_AF-A0A3C1H845-F1
#
_entry.id   AF-A0A3C1H845-F1
#
_cell.length_a   1.000
_cell.length_b   1.000
_cell.length_c   1.000
_cell.angle_alpha   90.00
_cell.angle_beta   90.00
_cell.angle_gamma   90.00
#
_symmetry.space_group_name_H-M   'P 1'
#
loop_
_entity.id
_entity.type
_entity.pdbx_description
1 polymer ?
#
loop_
_entity_poly.entity_id
_entity_poly.type
_entity_poly.pdbx_seq_one_letter_code
_entity_poly.pdbx_strand_id
1 'polypeptide(L)'
;AVSNSEGSVVSNPAVLTVQVAPAITTQPAAVTVDEGVDATFTVAATGTPAPTYQWKFNGALISGATSSTLTVAKAKASDAGDYTVDVANAAGSITSAAAHLTVNPVGPLTVQLTNLLLDGQNLSFDVGCPVKSTCDIYSSDDLVTWKLEESIPAPADGMVHYTDVLPAGVTIRFFKAIVTR
;
A
#
# COMPACT_ATOMS: atom_id res chain seq x y z
N ALA A 1 18.83 -41.14 -42.29
CA ALA A 1 18.52 -41.77 -43.59
C ALA A 1 18.83 -43.25 -43.47
N VAL A 2 18.00 -44.11 -44.04
CA VAL A 2 18.30 -45.54 -44.16
C VAL A 2 18.61 -45.80 -45.62
N SER A 3 19.73 -46.45 -45.90
CA SER A 3 20.22 -46.70 -47.25
C SER A 3 20.67 -48.15 -47.44
N ASN A 4 20.42 -48.70 -48.63
CA ASN A 4 20.97 -49.97 -49.10
C ASN A 4 21.51 -49.82 -50.53
N SER A 5 21.87 -50.92 -51.20
CA SER A 5 22.43 -50.91 -52.56
C SER A 5 21.51 -50.29 -53.61
N GLU A 6 20.19 -50.26 -53.36
CA GLU A 6 19.19 -49.79 -54.32
C GLU A 6 18.78 -48.33 -54.09
N GLY A 7 19.19 -47.71 -52.98
CA GLY A 7 18.90 -46.30 -52.72
C GLY A 7 18.87 -45.92 -51.24
N SER A 8 18.45 -44.68 -50.99
CA SER A 8 18.33 -44.10 -49.65
C SER A 8 17.02 -43.37 -49.49
N VAL A 9 16.38 -43.55 -48.34
CA VAL A 9 15.20 -42.77 -47.94
C VAL A 9 15.55 -41.96 -46.69
N VAL A 10 15.21 -40.67 -46.73
CA VAL A 10 15.36 -39.76 -45.59
C VAL A 10 14.01 -39.63 -44.91
N SER A 11 13.98 -39.74 -43.58
CA SER A 11 12.78 -39.48 -42.80
C SER A 11 12.44 -37.98 -42.83
N ASN A 12 11.23 -37.63 -42.40
CA ASN A 12 10.91 -36.25 -42.06
C ASN A 12 11.89 -35.71 -40.99
N PRO A 13 12.25 -34.41 -41.03
CA PRO A 13 13.00 -33.79 -39.96
C PRO A 13 12.25 -33.86 -38.62
N ALA A 14 12.97 -34.09 -37.53
CA ALA A 14 12.46 -33.90 -36.17
C ALA A 14 12.87 -32.51 -35.66
N VAL A 15 11.97 -31.84 -34.93
CA VAL A 15 12.27 -30.55 -34.28
C VAL A 15 12.52 -30.79 -32.79
N LEU A 16 13.69 -30.36 -32.31
CA LEU A 16 14.02 -30.30 -30.89
C LEU A 16 13.88 -28.86 -30.42
N THR A 17 12.98 -28.62 -29.45
CA THR A 17 12.85 -27.32 -28.79
C THR A 17 13.34 -27.45 -27.36
N VAL A 18 14.38 -26.71 -27.01
CA VAL A 18 14.86 -26.62 -25.62
C VAL A 18 13.97 -25.61 -24.88
N GLN A 19 13.34 -26.06 -23.80
CA GLN A 19 12.58 -25.19 -22.92
C GLN A 19 13.44 -24.79 -21.72
N VAL A 20 13.30 -23.54 -21.28
CA VAL A 20 14.02 -22.94 -20.15
C VAL A 20 12.98 -22.44 -19.17
N ALA A 21 13.01 -22.95 -17.93
CA ALA A 21 12.11 -22.53 -16.87
C ALA A 21 12.26 -21.03 -16.56
N PRO A 22 11.23 -20.37 -16.02
CA PRO A 22 11.29 -18.94 -15.78
C PRO A 22 12.31 -18.57 -14.71
N ALA A 23 13.01 -17.45 -14.90
CA ALA A 23 13.90 -16.86 -13.91
C ALA A 23 13.54 -15.38 -13.72
N ILE A 24 13.28 -14.98 -12.47
CA ILE A 24 13.01 -13.58 -12.13
C ILE A 24 14.33 -12.82 -12.12
N THR A 25 14.47 -11.85 -13.01
CA THR A 25 15.66 -10.99 -13.13
C THR A 25 15.52 -9.69 -12.34
N THR A 26 14.28 -9.24 -12.10
CA THR A 26 13.97 -8.08 -11.24
C THR A 26 12.76 -8.42 -10.37
N GLN A 27 12.95 -8.36 -9.05
CA GLN A 27 11.89 -8.55 -8.06
C GLN A 27 11.01 -7.30 -7.96
N PRO A 28 9.71 -7.44 -7.64
CA PRO A 28 8.90 -6.29 -7.25
C PRO A 28 9.42 -5.68 -5.94
N ALA A 29 9.40 -4.35 -5.86
CA ALA A 29 9.82 -3.61 -4.68
C ALA A 29 8.61 -3.19 -3.84
N ALA A 30 8.80 -3.02 -2.54
CA ALA A 30 7.79 -2.44 -1.66
C ALA A 30 7.43 -1.01 -2.10
N VAL A 31 6.16 -0.65 -1.94
CA VAL A 31 5.60 0.64 -2.36
C VAL A 31 4.91 1.29 -1.18
N THR A 32 5.13 2.59 -1.00
CA THR A 32 4.38 3.41 -0.03
C THR A 32 3.72 4.55 -0.79
N VAL A 33 2.41 4.67 -0.67
CA VAL A 33 1.61 5.74 -1.29
C VAL A 33 0.63 6.33 -0.30
N ASP A 34 0.21 7.56 -0.55
CA ASP A 34 -0.93 8.15 0.12
C ASP A 34 -2.24 7.55 -0.43
N GLU A 35 -3.25 7.39 0.42
CA GLU A 35 -4.57 6.92 0.01
C GLU A 35 -5.15 7.76 -1.14
N GLY A 36 -5.73 7.08 -2.13
CA GLY A 36 -6.22 7.69 -3.36
C GLY A 36 -5.16 7.91 -4.44
N VAL A 37 -3.88 7.65 -4.16
CA VAL A 37 -2.79 7.62 -5.15
C VAL A 37 -2.64 6.20 -5.72
N ASP A 38 -2.23 6.09 -6.97
CA ASP A 38 -1.97 4.81 -7.63
C ASP A 38 -0.65 4.20 -7.12
N ALA A 39 -0.67 2.91 -6.77
CA ALA A 39 0.53 2.13 -6.47
C ALA A 39 0.86 1.19 -7.64
N THR A 40 2.15 1.10 -8.02
CA THR A 40 2.57 0.25 -9.15
C THR A 40 3.69 -0.69 -8.75
N PHE A 41 3.51 -1.98 -9.04
CA PHE A 41 4.50 -3.04 -8.90
C PHE A 41 4.95 -3.52 -10.28
N THR A 42 6.24 -3.80 -10.43
CA THR A 42 6.81 -4.34 -11.67
C THR A 42 7.67 -5.56 -11.37
N VAL A 43 7.66 -6.54 -12.27
CA VAL A 43 8.52 -7.72 -12.26
C VAL A 43 9.16 -7.89 -13.64
N ALA A 44 10.41 -8.37 -13.68
CA ALA A 44 11.02 -8.80 -14.93
C ALA A 44 11.42 -10.28 -14.80
N ALA A 45 11.12 -11.06 -15.82
CA ALA A 45 11.49 -12.47 -15.89
C ALA A 45 11.86 -12.89 -17.31
N THR A 46 12.73 -13.89 -17.39
CA THR A 46 13.12 -14.55 -18.64
C THR A 46 12.63 -15.99 -18.64
N GLY A 47 12.58 -16.64 -19.80
CA GLY A 47 12.18 -18.04 -19.94
C GLY A 47 11.87 -18.37 -21.40
N THR A 48 11.86 -19.66 -21.74
CA THR A 48 11.48 -20.14 -23.08
C THR A 48 10.59 -21.37 -22.95
N PRO A 49 9.31 -21.34 -23.38
CA PRO A 49 8.59 -20.21 -23.97
C PRO A 49 8.50 -18.98 -23.05
N ALA A 50 8.12 -17.82 -23.61
CA ALA A 50 7.95 -16.59 -22.85
C ALA A 50 7.02 -16.83 -21.64
N PRO A 51 7.41 -16.42 -20.41
CA PRO A 51 6.59 -16.69 -19.24
C PRO A 51 5.27 -15.89 -19.23
N THR A 52 4.26 -16.47 -18.58
CA THR A 52 3.03 -15.79 -18.18
C THR A 52 3.13 -15.35 -16.73
N TYR A 53 2.31 -14.37 -16.35
CA TYR A 53 2.28 -13.81 -14.99
C TYR A 53 0.90 -14.00 -14.37
N GLN A 54 0.85 -14.07 -13.05
CA GLN A 54 -0.38 -14.00 -12.29
C GLN A 54 -0.11 -13.39 -10.91
N TRP A 55 -0.59 -12.18 -10.66
CA TRP A 55 -0.43 -11.51 -9.38
C TRP A 55 -1.37 -12.05 -8.30
N LYS A 56 -0.92 -11.96 -7.06
CA LYS A 56 -1.64 -12.31 -5.85
C LYS A 56 -1.52 -11.19 -4.82
N PHE A 57 -2.59 -10.98 -4.06
CA PHE A 57 -2.64 -10.13 -2.88
C PHE A 57 -2.89 -11.01 -1.66
N ASN A 58 -1.98 -10.98 -0.67
CA ASN A 58 -2.04 -11.80 0.54
C ASN A 58 -2.32 -13.29 0.24
N GLY A 59 -1.68 -13.82 -0.80
CA GLY A 59 -1.82 -15.20 -1.26
C GLY A 59 -3.05 -15.50 -2.13
N ALA A 60 -4.02 -14.58 -2.24
CA ALA A 60 -5.20 -14.73 -3.08
C ALA A 60 -4.97 -14.17 -4.49
N LEU A 61 -5.47 -14.85 -5.52
CA LEU A 61 -5.33 -14.44 -6.92
C LEU A 61 -6.06 -13.12 -7.19
N ILE A 62 -5.36 -12.18 -7.85
CA ILE A 62 -5.99 -10.97 -8.39
C ILE A 62 -6.48 -11.28 -9.81
N SER A 63 -7.80 -11.34 -10.00
CA SER A 63 -8.40 -11.71 -11.28
C SER A 63 -7.93 -10.81 -12.43
N GLY A 64 -7.42 -11.41 -13.51
CA GLY A 64 -6.99 -10.70 -14.72
C GLY A 64 -5.63 -10.00 -14.62
N ALA A 65 -4.95 -10.06 -13.48
CA ALA A 65 -3.62 -9.46 -13.30
C ALA A 65 -2.52 -10.36 -13.88
N THR A 66 -2.42 -10.41 -15.20
CA THR A 66 -1.49 -11.30 -15.94
C THR A 66 -0.35 -10.59 -16.65
N SER A 67 -0.15 -9.31 -16.35
CA SER A 67 0.93 -8.49 -16.91
C SER A 67 2.16 -8.50 -15.99
N SER A 68 3.33 -8.15 -16.53
CA SER A 68 4.56 -7.92 -15.75
C SER A 68 4.46 -6.70 -14.81
N THR A 69 3.41 -5.90 -14.96
CA THR A 69 3.12 -4.73 -14.14
C THR A 69 1.71 -4.86 -13.55
N LEU A 70 1.58 -4.56 -12.27
CA LEU A 70 0.30 -4.43 -11.57
C LEU A 70 0.17 -2.99 -11.07
N THR A 71 -0.96 -2.35 -11.37
CA THR A 71 -1.32 -1.05 -10.81
C THR A 71 -2.55 -1.21 -9.93
N VAL A 72 -2.41 -0.84 -8.65
CA VAL A 72 -3.51 -0.68 -7.69
C VAL A 72 -3.96 0.77 -7.79
N ALA A 73 -5.04 1.01 -8.52
CA ALA A 73 -5.54 2.36 -8.76
C ALA A 73 -6.24 2.91 -7.52
N LYS A 74 -5.95 4.17 -7.17
CA LYS A 74 -6.52 4.88 -6.00
C LYS A 74 -6.48 4.02 -4.74
N ALA A 75 -5.27 3.64 -4.33
CA ALA A 75 -5.05 2.70 -3.24
C ALA A 75 -5.79 3.12 -1.96
N LYS A 76 -6.40 2.16 -1.28
CA LYS A 76 -7.11 2.31 -0.01
C LYS A 76 -6.41 1.57 1.10
N ALA A 77 -6.75 1.88 2.35
CA ALA A 77 -6.21 1.14 3.50
C ALA A 77 -6.42 -0.39 3.41
N SER A 78 -7.51 -0.84 2.78
CA SER A 78 -7.79 -2.27 2.54
C SER A 78 -6.86 -2.95 1.53
N ASP A 79 -6.16 -2.18 0.71
CA ASP A 79 -5.23 -2.68 -0.30
C ASP A 79 -3.81 -2.87 0.28
N ALA A 80 -3.56 -2.42 1.51
CA ALA A 80 -2.28 -2.63 2.18
C ALA A 80 -2.03 -4.13 2.46
N GLY A 81 -0.81 -4.58 2.18
CA GLY A 81 -0.42 -5.97 2.33
C GLY A 81 0.58 -6.44 1.29
N ASP A 82 0.80 -7.75 1.23
CA ASP A 82 1.85 -8.34 0.41
C ASP A 82 1.36 -8.70 -0.99
N TYR A 83 2.06 -8.19 -2.00
CA TYR A 83 1.88 -8.53 -3.40
C TYR A 83 2.97 -9.49 -3.85
N THR A 84 2.58 -10.59 -4.49
CA THR A 84 3.47 -11.57 -5.11
C THR A 84 3.01 -11.86 -6.52
N VAL A 85 3.90 -12.35 -7.37
CA VAL A 85 3.56 -12.78 -8.73
C VAL A 85 4.11 -14.17 -9.00
N ASP A 86 3.23 -15.06 -9.46
CA ASP A 86 3.63 -16.34 -10.02
C ASP A 86 4.01 -16.12 -11.49
N VAL A 87 5.18 -16.64 -11.87
CA VAL A 87 5.72 -16.57 -13.22
C VAL A 87 5.89 -18.00 -13.74
N ALA A 88 5.25 -18.35 -14.85
CA ALA A 88 5.20 -19.74 -15.32
C ALA A 88 5.38 -19.88 -16.84
N ASN A 89 5.96 -20.99 -17.27
CA ASN A 89 5.90 -21.47 -18.65
C ASN A 89 5.84 -23.01 -18.67
N ALA A 90 5.90 -23.62 -19.86
CA ALA A 90 5.85 -25.08 -20.00
C ALA A 90 7.00 -25.83 -19.31
N ALA A 91 8.13 -25.18 -19.03
CA ALA A 91 9.28 -25.77 -18.34
C ALA A 91 9.24 -25.64 -16.82
N GLY A 92 8.37 -24.80 -16.25
CA GLY A 92 8.22 -24.65 -14.80
C GLY A 92 7.63 -23.32 -14.36
N SER A 93 7.69 -23.09 -13.05
CA SER A 93 7.16 -21.89 -12.40
C SER A 93 8.02 -21.43 -11.24
N ILE A 94 8.01 -20.12 -10.98
CA ILE A 94 8.66 -19.46 -9.84
C ILE A 94 7.75 -18.35 -9.30
N THR A 95 7.72 -18.17 -7.99
CA THR A 95 7.01 -17.06 -7.34
C THR A 95 8.02 -15.99 -6.90
N SER A 96 7.65 -14.72 -7.05
CA SER A 96 8.48 -13.59 -6.60
C SER A 96 8.64 -13.54 -5.09
N ALA A 97 9.60 -12.72 -4.64
CA ALA A 97 9.57 -12.20 -3.27
C ALA A 97 8.30 -11.35 -3.06
N ALA A 98 7.87 -11.23 -1.80
CA ALA A 98 6.75 -10.37 -1.43
C ALA A 98 7.16 -8.88 -1.51
N ALA A 99 6.33 -8.09 -2.16
CA ALA A 99 6.41 -6.64 -2.18
C ALA A 99 5.26 -6.06 -1.37
N HIS A 100 5.57 -5.42 -0.23
CA HIS A 100 4.55 -4.86 0.65
C HIS A 100 4.04 -3.52 0.12
N LEU A 101 2.72 -3.34 0.09
CA LEU A 101 2.05 -2.06 -0.10
C LEU A 101 1.73 -1.43 1.24
N THR A 102 2.29 -0.26 1.52
CA THR A 102 1.87 0.62 2.61
C THR A 102 1.01 1.73 2.04
N VAL A 103 -0.21 1.91 2.57
CA VAL A 103 -1.09 3.03 2.21
C VAL A 103 -1.19 3.97 3.41
N ASN A 104 -0.67 5.19 3.26
CA ASN A 104 -0.83 6.22 4.28
C ASN A 104 -2.25 6.77 4.17
N PRO A 105 -3.08 6.68 5.21
CA PRO A 105 -4.44 7.21 5.17
C PRO A 105 -4.43 8.71 4.88
N VAL A 106 -5.28 9.12 3.94
CA VAL A 106 -5.53 10.54 3.61
C VAL A 106 -6.95 10.83 4.09
N GLY A 107 -7.14 10.72 5.39
CA GLY A 107 -8.42 10.93 6.04
C GLY A 107 -8.62 12.38 6.48
N PRO A 108 -9.85 12.91 6.46
CA PRO A 108 -10.15 14.15 7.17
C PRO A 108 -9.89 13.93 8.66
N LEU A 109 -9.40 14.97 9.33
CA LEU A 109 -9.25 15.00 10.78
C LEU A 109 -10.54 14.51 11.43
N THR A 110 -10.45 13.43 12.21
CA THR A 110 -11.56 12.98 13.02
C THR A 110 -11.28 13.40 14.46
N VAL A 111 -12.08 14.32 14.99
CA VAL A 111 -12.03 14.65 16.42
C VAL A 111 -12.95 13.66 17.13
N GLN A 112 -12.39 12.78 17.96
CA GLN A 112 -13.15 11.87 18.80
C GLN A 112 -13.05 12.35 20.25
N LEU A 113 -14.19 12.72 20.84
CA LEU A 113 -14.26 13.14 22.24
C LEU A 113 -14.33 11.90 23.14
N THR A 114 -13.28 11.08 23.15
CA THR A 114 -13.28 9.77 23.80
C THR A 114 -13.05 9.82 25.31
N ASN A 115 -12.61 10.95 25.87
CA ASN A 115 -12.29 11.08 27.30
C ASN A 115 -12.64 12.47 27.88
N LEU A 116 -13.90 12.90 27.70
CA LEU A 116 -14.48 14.06 28.39
C LEU A 116 -14.52 13.81 29.92
N LEU A 117 -13.38 13.97 30.58
CA LEU A 117 -13.27 13.89 32.03
C LEU A 117 -13.13 15.32 32.55
N LEU A 118 -14.18 15.88 33.17
CA LEU A 118 -14.01 17.09 33.97
C LEU A 118 -13.37 16.68 35.30
N ASP A 119 -12.04 16.59 35.34
CA ASP A 119 -11.29 16.59 36.59
C ASP A 119 -10.69 17.98 36.79
N GLY A 120 -11.17 18.72 37.79
CA GLY A 120 -10.52 19.94 38.26
C GLY A 120 -10.23 21.04 37.21
N GLN A 121 -11.05 21.15 36.14
CA GLN A 121 -10.95 22.08 34.98
C GLN A 121 -10.21 21.57 33.72
N ASN A 122 -9.72 20.33 33.68
CA ASN A 122 -9.10 19.81 32.47
C ASN A 122 -10.14 19.21 31.50
N LEU A 123 -9.97 19.44 30.21
CA LEU A 123 -10.71 18.81 29.12
C LEU A 123 -9.74 18.02 28.26
N SER A 124 -9.93 16.70 28.13
CA SER A 124 -9.09 15.87 27.26
C SER A 124 -9.88 15.29 26.10
N PHE A 125 -9.27 15.25 24.92
CA PHE A 125 -9.84 14.62 23.72
C PHE A 125 -8.75 14.03 22.83
N ASP A 126 -9.15 13.09 21.98
CA ASP A 126 -8.24 12.46 21.04
C ASP A 126 -8.55 12.94 19.61
N VAL A 127 -7.50 13.26 18.84
CA VAL A 127 -7.59 13.70 17.46
C VAL A 127 -6.93 12.67 16.56
N GLY A 128 -7.71 12.11 15.64
CA GLY A 128 -7.19 11.27 14.56
C GLY A 128 -6.40 12.12 13.57
N CYS A 129 -5.09 11.93 13.56
CA CYS A 129 -4.11 12.62 12.74
C CYS A 129 -3.39 11.62 11.83
N PRO A 130 -3.26 11.89 10.51
CA PRO A 130 -2.50 11.02 9.62
C PRO A 130 -1.09 10.76 10.16
N VAL A 131 -0.63 9.52 10.09
CA VAL A 131 0.73 9.18 10.54
C VAL A 131 1.77 9.99 9.77
N LYS A 132 2.81 10.47 10.49
CA LYS A 132 3.86 11.36 9.95
C LYS A 132 3.37 12.75 9.50
N SER A 133 2.17 13.18 9.91
CA SER A 133 1.75 14.58 9.77
C SER A 133 1.98 15.36 11.06
N THR A 134 1.73 16.67 11.03
CA THR A 134 1.56 17.50 12.24
C THR A 134 0.10 17.91 12.34
N CYS A 135 -0.42 17.95 13.57
CA CYS A 135 -1.75 18.43 13.87
C CYS A 135 -1.68 19.72 14.66
N ASP A 136 -2.19 20.79 14.07
CA ASP A 136 -2.34 22.09 14.72
C ASP A 136 -3.70 22.15 15.41
N ILE A 137 -3.69 22.24 16.73
CA ILE A 137 -4.88 22.38 17.57
C ILE A 137 -5.17 23.87 17.75
N TYR A 138 -6.38 24.29 17.38
CA TYR A 138 -6.84 25.65 17.59
C TYR A 138 -8.00 25.69 18.58
N SER A 139 -8.03 26.73 19.40
CA SER A 139 -9.15 27.06 20.28
C SER A 139 -9.87 28.34 19.83
N SER A 140 -11.13 28.48 20.23
CA SER A 140 -11.92 29.69 20.04
C SER A 140 -12.96 29.82 21.15
N ASP A 141 -13.24 31.06 21.56
CA ASP A 141 -14.33 31.38 22.51
C ASP A 141 -15.60 31.87 21.79
N ASP A 142 -15.51 32.19 20.48
CA ASP A 142 -16.58 32.83 19.70
C ASP A 142 -16.90 32.15 18.35
N LEU A 143 -16.21 31.06 18.01
CA LEU A 143 -16.22 30.36 16.70
C LEU A 143 -15.69 31.18 15.50
N VAL A 144 -15.23 32.42 15.71
CA VAL A 144 -14.78 33.33 14.67
C VAL A 144 -13.27 33.51 14.73
N THR A 145 -12.77 33.84 15.91
CA THR A 145 -11.35 34.08 16.19
C THR A 145 -10.72 32.78 16.68
N TRP A 146 -9.72 32.28 15.95
CA TRP A 146 -9.06 31.02 16.28
C TRP A 146 -7.61 31.27 16.69
N LYS A 147 -7.22 30.75 17.86
CA LYS A 147 -5.86 30.80 18.38
C LYS A 147 -5.21 29.41 18.27
N LEU A 148 -4.00 29.35 17.73
CA LEU A 148 -3.19 28.13 17.77
C LEU A 148 -2.79 27.86 19.22
N GLU A 149 -3.10 26.67 19.72
CA GLU A 149 -2.69 26.22 21.05
C GLU A 149 -1.42 25.39 20.97
N GLU A 150 -1.41 24.35 20.13
CA GLU A 150 -0.28 23.44 20.02
C GLU A 150 -0.17 22.82 18.62
N SER A 151 1.07 22.52 18.21
CA SER A 151 1.40 21.78 16.99
C SER A 151 2.00 20.43 17.39
N ILE A 152 1.25 19.35 17.18
CA ILE A 152 1.60 18.02 17.70
C ILE A 152 1.93 17.07 16.54
N PRO A 153 3.16 16.55 16.45
CA PRO A 153 3.50 15.50 15.49
C PRO A 153 2.66 14.25 15.75
N ALA A 154 2.04 13.72 14.70
CA ALA A 154 1.18 12.54 14.81
C ALA A 154 2.01 11.31 15.25
N PRO A 155 1.63 10.63 16.34
CA PRO A 155 2.26 9.40 16.78
C PRO A 155 2.02 8.23 15.80
N ALA A 156 2.70 7.10 16.02
CA ALA A 156 2.65 5.95 15.12
C ALA A 156 1.26 5.29 15.01
N ASP A 157 0.41 5.47 16.02
CA ASP A 157 -0.99 5.03 16.05
C ASP A 157 -1.96 6.04 15.41
N GLY A 158 -1.47 7.22 15.02
CA GLY A 158 -2.28 8.27 14.40
C GLY A 158 -3.26 8.96 15.36
N MET A 159 -3.09 8.83 16.68
CA MET A 159 -3.98 9.42 17.67
C MET A 159 -3.24 10.43 18.55
N VAL A 160 -3.55 11.71 18.37
CA VAL A 160 -3.02 12.79 19.20
C VAL A 160 -3.91 12.97 20.42
N HIS A 161 -3.37 12.76 21.62
CA HIS A 161 -4.04 13.09 22.88
C HIS A 161 -3.77 14.57 23.22
N TYR A 162 -4.82 15.37 23.39
CA TYR A 162 -4.70 16.76 23.79
C TYR A 162 -5.49 17.03 25.07
N THR A 163 -4.89 17.79 25.98
CA THR A 163 -5.51 18.23 27.22
C THR A 163 -5.49 19.75 27.30
N ASP A 164 -6.67 20.37 27.36
CA ASP A 164 -6.83 21.79 27.67
C ASP A 164 -7.07 22.00 29.16
N VAL A 165 -6.47 23.03 29.73
CA VAL A 165 -6.84 23.51 31.07
C VAL A 165 -7.78 24.70 30.88
N LEU A 166 -9.05 24.53 31.22
CA LEU A 166 -10.04 25.60 31.09
C LEU A 166 -9.71 26.72 32.08
N PRO A 167 -9.63 27.99 31.64
CA PRO A 167 -9.45 29.12 32.56
C PRO A 167 -10.66 29.30 33.48
N ALA A 168 -10.41 29.77 34.70
CA ALA A 168 -11.48 30.02 35.67
C ALA A 168 -12.55 30.98 35.12
N GLY A 169 -13.80 30.53 35.10
CA GLY A 169 -14.94 31.31 34.61
C GLY A 169 -15.30 31.11 33.14
N VAL A 170 -14.52 30.32 32.38
CA VAL A 170 -14.89 29.90 31.02
C VAL A 170 -15.90 28.76 31.09
N THR A 171 -17.05 28.92 30.43
CA THR A 171 -18.12 27.91 30.40
C THR A 171 -18.17 27.11 29.09
N ILE A 172 -17.65 27.68 27.99
CA ILE A 172 -17.62 27.04 26.67
C ILE A 172 -16.31 27.45 25.98
N ARG A 173 -15.65 26.48 25.34
CA ARG A 173 -14.52 26.68 24.42
C ARG A 173 -14.67 25.71 23.25
N PHE A 174 -14.38 26.18 22.05
CA PHE A 174 -14.49 25.41 20.81
C PHE A 174 -13.10 25.00 20.35
N PHE A 175 -12.99 23.80 19.78
CA PHE A 175 -11.73 23.28 19.26
C PHE A 175 -11.89 22.86 17.81
N LYS A 176 -10.83 23.04 17.02
CA LYS A 176 -10.65 22.42 15.71
C LYS A 176 -9.21 21.97 15.58
N ALA A 177 -8.99 20.89 14.84
CA ALA A 177 -7.67 20.48 14.41
C ALA A 177 -7.49 20.83 12.93
N ILE A 178 -6.25 21.10 12.51
CA ILE A 178 -5.84 21.22 11.10
C ILE A 178 -4.59 20.36 10.88
N VAL A 179 -4.53 19.58 9.80
CA VAL A 179 -3.30 18.86 9.41
C VAL A 179 -2.38 19.83 8.69
N THR A 180 -1.15 19.93 9.18
CA THR A 180 -0.04 20.59 8.47
C THR A 180 1.00 19.56 8.03
N ARG A 181 1.52 19.75 6.81
CA ARG A 181 2.55 18.91 6.17
C ARG A 181 3.94 19.49 6.44
#